data_AF-A0A0F0GGX7-F1
#
_entry.id   AF-A0A0F0GGX7-F1
#
_cell.length_a   1.000
_cell.length_b   1.000
_cell.length_c   1.000
_cell.angle_alpha   90.00
_cell.angle_beta   90.00
_cell.angle_gamma   90.00
#
_symmetry.space_group_name_H-M   'P 1'
#
loop_
_entity.id
_entity.type
_entity.pdbx_description
1 polymer ?
#
loop_
_entity_poly.entity_id
_entity_poly.type
_entity_poly.pdbx_seq_one_letter_code
_entity_poly.pdbx_strand_id
1 'polypeptide(L)' 'NWAYTYVWDSYAALPGGFSSSAAMVVNGDRDFSSNVNGRNKQDVWSEGTKTLTKCTRAYGEVWGDGNVYWGQTDERC' A
#
# COMPACT_ATOMS: atom_id res chain seq x y z
N ASN A 1 8.06 -8.49 -7.73
CA ASN A 1 7.87 -8.08 -6.33
C ASN A 1 6.43 -7.63 -6.16
N TRP A 2 5.92 -7.64 -4.93
CA TRP A 2 4.57 -7.19 -4.59
C TRP A 2 4.63 -6.37 -3.30
N ALA A 3 3.74 -5.40 -3.19
CA ALA A 3 3.45 -4.71 -1.95
C ALA A 3 2.11 -5.17 -1.40
N TYR A 4 2.00 -5.13 -0.08
CA TYR A 4 0.80 -5.52 0.64
C TYR A 4 0.54 -4.53 1.77
N THR A 5 -0.69 -4.03 1.84
CA THR A 5 -1.17 -3.20 2.94
C THR A 5 -2.31 -3.93 3.64
N TYR A 6 -2.27 -3.94 4.97
CA TYR A 6 -3.35 -4.44 5.80
C TYR A 6 -3.79 -3.37 6.80
N VAL A 7 -5.09 -3.13 6.87
CA VAL A 7 -5.71 -2.20 7.81
C VAL A 7 -6.20 -2.99 9.03
N TRP A 8 -5.61 -2.67 10.19
CA TRP A 8 -5.94 -3.32 11.47
C TRP A 8 -7.43 -3.25 11.80
N ASP A 9 -7.95 -4.33 12.39
CA ASP A 9 -9.37 -4.46 12.77
C ASP A 9 -9.87 -3.28 13.62
N SER A 10 -9.06 -2.81 14.56
CA SER A 10 -9.40 -1.70 15.44
C SER A 10 -9.65 -0.39 14.69
N TYR A 11 -8.90 -0.13 13.62
CA TYR A 11 -9.11 1.04 12.76
C TYR A 11 -10.28 0.81 11.80
N ALA A 12 -10.36 -0.38 11.20
CA ALA A 12 -11.43 -0.75 10.28
C ALA A 12 -12.84 -0.73 10.93
N ALA A 13 -12.91 -0.94 12.25
CA ALA A 13 -14.14 -0.89 13.04
C ALA A 13 -14.58 0.53 13.44
N LEU A 14 -13.76 1.57 13.22
CA LEU A 14 -14.12 2.94 13.56
C LEU A 14 -15.30 3.44 12.71
N PRO A 15 -16.20 4.28 13.27
CA PRO A 15 -17.25 4.92 12.50
C PRO A 15 -16.66 5.73 11.33
N GLY A 16 -17.23 5.55 10.15
CA GLY A 16 -16.69 6.11 8.92
C GLY A 16 -16.36 5.01 7.93
N GLY A 17 -15.53 5.33 6.95
CA GLY A 17 -14.99 4.30 6.08
C GLY A 17 -13.63 4.71 5.56
N PHE A 18 -12.86 3.73 5.13
CA PHE A 18 -11.50 3.93 4.67
C PHE A 18 -11.31 3.34 3.28
N SER A 19 -10.26 3.79 2.64
CA SER A 19 -9.67 3.18 1.45
C SER A 19 -8.20 2.91 1.76
N SER A 20 -7.63 1.96 1.04
CA SER A 20 -6.23 1.57 1.20
C SER A 20 -5.61 1.30 -0.16
N SER A 21 -4.30 1.55 -0.25
CA SER A 21 -3.50 1.27 -1.43
C SER A 21 -2.26 0.46 -1.08
N ALA A 22 -1.76 -0.28 -2.07
CA ALA A 22 -0.45 -0.90 -2.04
C ALA A 22 0.24 -0.66 -3.37
N ALA A 23 1.51 -0.26 -3.31
CA ALA A 23 2.33 0.00 -4.48
C ALA A 23 3.80 -0.34 -4.22
N MET A 24 4.57 -0.52 -5.28
CA MET A 24 6.01 -0.66 -5.19
C MET A 24 6.69 0.68 -5.44
N VAL A 25 7.78 0.94 -4.72
CA VAL A 25 8.77 1.93 -5.12
C VAL A 25 9.92 1.19 -5.78
N VAL A 26 10.35 1.65 -6.95
CA VAL A 26 11.35 0.97 -7.78
C VAL A 26 12.41 1.99 -8.19
N ASN A 27 13.66 1.81 -7.76
CA ASN A 27 14.75 2.77 -7.98
C ASN A 27 14.40 4.21 -7.55
N GLY A 28 13.61 4.37 -6.48
CA GLY A 28 13.16 5.67 -5.98
C GLY A 28 11.85 6.19 -6.62
N ASP A 29 11.42 5.63 -7.75
CA ASP A 29 10.15 5.99 -8.39
C ASP A 29 8.98 5.32 -7.68
N ARG A 30 8.00 6.13 -7.24
CA ARG A 30 6.84 5.68 -6.45
C ARG A 30 5.69 5.16 -7.32
N ASP A 31 4.73 4.53 -6.65
CA ASP A 31 3.42 4.12 -7.18
C ASP A 31 3.46 3.12 -8.35
N PHE A 32 4.56 2.39 -8.48
CA PHE A 32 4.73 1.39 -9.52
C PHE A 32 3.79 0.20 -9.24
N SER A 33 2.99 -0.18 -10.24
CA SER A 33 2.02 -1.28 -10.13
C SER A 33 1.07 -1.10 -8.95
N SER A 34 0.66 0.14 -8.67
CA SER A 34 -0.23 0.46 -7.56
C SER A 34 -1.61 -0.19 -7.75
N ASN A 35 -2.24 -0.52 -6.62
CA ASN A 35 -3.63 -0.93 -6.57
C ASN A 35 -4.29 -0.24 -5.39
N VAL A 36 -5.55 0.14 -5.59
CA VAL A 36 -6.44 0.65 -4.54
C VAL A 36 -7.57 -0.33 -4.43
N ASN A 37 -7.72 -0.97 -3.27
CA ASN A 37 -8.85 -1.83 -3.06
C ASN A 37 -10.06 -0.97 -2.66
N GLY A 38 -11.26 -1.42 -3.02
CA GLY A 38 -12.49 -0.65 -2.79
C GLY A 38 -12.70 -0.26 -1.31
N ARG A 39 -13.70 0.58 -1.05
CA ARG A 39 -13.97 1.10 0.30
C ARG A 39 -14.17 -0.02 1.32
N ASN A 40 -13.59 0.15 2.50
CA ASN A 40 -13.64 -0.76 3.66
C ASN A 40 -13.10 -2.18 3.36
N LYS A 41 -12.10 -2.29 2.49
CA LYS A 41 -11.35 -3.53 2.28
C LYS A 41 -10.05 -3.49 3.09
N GLN A 42 -9.90 -4.44 4.00
CA GLN A 42 -8.77 -4.46 4.93
C GLN A 42 -7.45 -4.76 4.24
N ASP A 43 -7.47 -5.63 3.24
CA ASP A 43 -6.28 -6.11 2.57
C ASP A 43 -6.20 -5.59 1.13
N VAL A 44 -5.02 -5.13 0.72
CA VAL A 44 -4.75 -4.74 -0.67
C VAL A 44 -3.36 -5.19 -1.08
N TRP A 45 -3.31 -5.87 -2.21
CA TRP A 45 -2.08 -6.22 -2.90
C TRP A 45 -1.86 -5.27 -4.06
N SER A 46 -0.62 -4.82 -4.24
CA SER A 46 -0.22 -4.19 -5.49
C SER A 46 -0.32 -5.18 -6.64
N GLU A 47 -0.33 -4.68 -7.87
CA GLU A 47 -0.04 -5.53 -9.01
C GLU A 47 1.40 -6.06 -8.93
N GLY A 48 1.66 -7.17 -9.63
CA GLY A 48 2.98 -7.80 -9.64
C GLY A 48 3.98 -7.04 -10.51
N THR A 49 5.18 -6.79 -9.98
CA THR A 49 6.25 -6.11 -10.71
C THR A 49 7.32 -7.07 -11.23
N LYS A 50 7.85 -6.79 -12.43
CA LYS A 50 9.03 -7.46 -13.00
C LYS A 50 10.32 -6.73 -12.65
N THR A 51 10.66 -6.65 -11.36
CA THR A 51 11.72 -5.78 -10.83
C THR A 51 12.75 -6.49 -9.95
N LEU A 52 13.01 -7.78 -10.18
CA LEU A 52 13.96 -8.57 -9.38
C LEU A 52 15.41 -8.05 -9.45
N THR A 53 15.75 -7.28 -10.49
CA THR A 53 17.08 -6.70 -10.70
C THR A 53 17.18 -5.22 -10.28
N LYS A 54 16.17 -4.71 -9.57
CA LYS A 54 16.07 -3.31 -9.18
C LYS A 54 15.95 -3.19 -7.67
N CYS A 55 16.39 -2.06 -7.15
CA CYS A 55 16.15 -1.72 -5.75
C CYS A 55 14.67 -1.45 -5.55
N THR A 56 14.04 -2.14 -4.60
CA THR A 56 12.60 -2.02 -4.35
C THR A 56 12.24 -1.95 -2.88
N ARG A 57 11.13 -1.29 -2.58
CA ARG A 57 10.45 -1.31 -1.28
C ARG A 57 8.94 -1.29 -1.49
N ALA A 58 8.19 -1.82 -0.54
CA ALA A 58 6.75 -1.71 -0.54
C ALA A 58 6.32 -0.35 0.03
N TYR A 59 5.23 0.20 -0.50
CA TYR A 59 4.61 1.44 -0.09
C TYR A 59 3.11 1.22 0.06
N GLY A 60 2.50 1.82 1.08
CA GLY A 60 1.07 1.69 1.33
C GLY A 60 0.48 2.96 1.94
N GLU A 61 -0.78 3.23 1.60
CA GLU A 61 -1.55 4.35 2.15
C GLU A 61 -2.90 3.86 2.68
N VAL A 62 -3.40 4.57 3.69
CA VAL A 62 -4.75 4.41 4.24
C VAL A 62 -5.33 5.80 4.45
N TRP A 63 -6.55 6.03 3.96
CA TRP A 63 -7.24 7.32 4.07
C TRP A 63 -8.75 7.14 4.21
N GLY A 64 -9.46 8.18 4.64
CA GLY A 64 -10.93 8.20 4.65
C GLY A 64 -11.59 8.88 5.87
N ASP A 65 -10.80 9.22 6.87
CA ASP A 65 -11.19 9.96 8.08
C ASP A 65 -10.84 11.46 8.02
N GLY A 66 -10.42 11.95 6.85
CA GLY A 66 -9.86 13.28 6.67
C GLY A 66 -8.33 13.35 6.78
N ASN A 67 -7.68 12.25 7.18
CA ASN A 67 -6.23 12.10 7.18
C ASN A 67 -5.76 11.12 6.08
N VAL A 68 -4.46 11.19 5.78
CA VAL A 68 -3.76 10.22 4.94
C VAL A 68 -2.59 9.67 5.76
N TYR A 69 -2.64 8.38 6.05
CA TYR A 69 -1.57 7.64 6.69
C TYR A 69 -0.81 6.87 5.62
N TRP A 70 0.51 6.84 5.74
CA TRP A 70 1.35 6.11 4.79
C TRP A 70 2.53 5.47 5.49
N GLY A 71 3.08 4.44 4.85
CA GLY A 71 4.25 3.72 5.33
C GLY A 71 4.99 3.05 4.18
N GLN A 72 6.25 2.72 4.43
CA GLN A 72 7.09 2.00 3.49
C GLN A 72 8.01 1.03 4.23
N THR A 73 8.39 -0.05 3.56
CA THR A 73 9.43 -0.96 4.06
C THR A 73 10.82 -0.41 3.77
N ASP A 74 11.83 -1.03 4.37
CA ASP A 74 13.21 -0.84 3.94
C ASP A 74 13.40 -1.24 2.47
N GLU A 75 14.37 -0.59 1.81
CA GLU A 75 14.75 -0.89 0.44
C GLU A 75 15.62 -2.15 0.38
N ARG A 76 15.37 -2.97 -0.64
CA ARG A 76 16.14 -4.19 -0.93
C ARG A 76 16.65 -4.18 -2.35
N CYS A 77 17.94 -4.48 -2.46
CA CYS A 77 18.71 -4.82 -3.64
C CYS A 77 19.61 -6.00 -3.22
#